data_AF-A0A1I1UW84-F1
#
_entry.id   AF-A0A1I1UW84-F1
#
_cell.length_a   1.000
_cell.length_b   1.000
_cell.length_c   1.000
_cell.angle_alpha   90.00
_cell.angle_beta   90.00
_cell.angle_gamma   90.00
#
_symmetry.space_group_name_H-M   'P 1'
#
loop_
_entity.id
_entity.type
_entity.pdbx_description
1 polymer ?
#
loop_
_entity_poly.entity_id
_entity_poly.type
_entity_poly.pdbx_seq_one_letter_code
_entity_poly.pdbx_strand_id
1 'polypeptide(L)'
;MKQLSKSVIAAFAIVAPLAATAQDARLNVATWAKSMQRHEELVVKAIQIKDIDELRRQAVELRTRSAEPSNWPNEDRWTFARIYCTTMAQELANFVDDKLKRTARGEVAADASFKAYRDAGPNCKKGLQKVM
;
A
#
# COMPACT_ATOMS: atom_id res chain seq x y z
N MET A 1 -48.67 41.54 -18.18
CA MET A 1 -47.31 41.68 -17.60
C MET A 1 -47.38 41.32 -16.13
N LYS A 2 -46.82 40.18 -15.71
CA LYS A 2 -46.40 39.90 -14.32
C LYS A 2 -45.29 38.85 -14.39
N GLN A 3 -44.18 39.21 -13.78
CA GLN A 3 -42.86 38.62 -13.86
C GLN A 3 -42.61 37.80 -12.57
N LEU A 4 -41.77 36.77 -12.68
CA LEU A 4 -40.89 36.20 -11.63
C LEU A 4 -41.60 35.33 -10.55
N SER A 5 -41.11 34.17 -10.11
CA SER A 5 -39.74 33.64 -10.08
C SER A 5 -39.71 32.12 -10.11
N LYS A 6 -38.72 31.59 -10.85
CA LYS A 6 -38.26 30.20 -10.82
C LYS A 6 -37.65 29.91 -9.45
N SER A 7 -38.15 28.90 -8.74
CA SER A 7 -37.42 28.28 -7.64
C SER A 7 -36.89 26.93 -8.11
N VAL A 8 -35.70 26.96 -8.70
CA VAL A 8 -34.92 25.73 -8.96
C VAL A 8 -34.22 25.40 -7.64
N ILE A 9 -34.74 24.41 -6.93
CA ILE A 9 -34.06 23.82 -5.78
C ILE A 9 -32.91 22.99 -6.35
N ALA A 10 -31.70 23.53 -6.28
CA ALA A 10 -30.48 22.79 -6.56
C ALA A 10 -30.27 21.77 -5.42
N ALA A 11 -30.61 20.51 -5.69
CA ALA A 11 -30.21 19.40 -4.83
C ALA A 11 -28.70 19.19 -4.97
N PHE A 12 -27.92 19.80 -4.08
CA PHE A 12 -26.56 19.37 -3.82
C PHE A 12 -26.63 18.02 -3.10
N ALA A 13 -26.53 16.93 -3.86
CA ALA A 13 -26.20 15.64 -3.31
C ALA A 13 -24.76 15.71 -2.77
N ILE A 14 -24.63 15.93 -1.47
CA ILE A 14 -23.38 15.77 -0.75
C ILE A 14 -22.98 14.31 -0.94
N VAL A 15 -21.89 14.07 -1.67
CA VAL A 15 -21.25 12.75 -1.75
C VAL A 15 -20.70 12.47 -0.36
N ALA A 16 -21.51 11.86 0.50
CA ALA A 16 -21.03 11.34 1.76
C ALA A 16 -19.97 10.28 1.43
N PRO A 17 -18.75 10.36 2.00
CA PRO A 17 -17.83 9.24 1.91
C PRO A 17 -18.53 8.07 2.58
N LEU A 18 -18.85 7.04 1.80
CA LEU A 18 -19.40 5.79 2.32
C LEU A 18 -18.43 5.29 3.39
N ALA A 19 -18.87 5.29 4.64
CA ALA A 19 -18.12 4.67 5.72
C ALA A 19 -17.93 3.20 5.33
N ALA A 20 -16.70 2.83 4.98
CA ALA A 20 -16.37 1.45 4.62
C ALA A 20 -16.82 0.54 5.76
N THR A 21 -17.65 -0.46 5.44
CA THR A 21 -18.10 -1.39 6.46
C THR A 21 -16.91 -2.24 6.93
N ALA A 22 -16.99 -2.82 8.12
CA ALA A 22 -15.96 -3.74 8.60
C ALA A 22 -15.72 -4.90 7.61
N GLN A 23 -16.74 -5.29 6.84
CA GLN A 23 -16.62 -6.32 5.80
C GLN A 23 -15.85 -5.83 4.58
N ASP A 24 -16.11 -4.59 4.12
CA ASP A 24 -15.37 -3.98 3.01
C ASP A 24 -13.89 -3.79 3.35
N ALA A 25 -13.61 -3.39 4.60
CA ALA A 25 -12.25 -3.27 5.10
C ALA A 25 -11.52 -4.62 5.08
N ARG A 26 -12.15 -5.69 5.55
CA ARG A 26 -11.56 -7.05 5.53
C ARG A 26 -11.25 -7.54 4.11
N LEU A 27 -12.18 -7.34 3.16
CA LEU A 27 -11.97 -7.70 1.76
C LEU A 27 -10.81 -6.92 1.12
N ASN A 28 -10.71 -5.63 1.42
CA ASN A 28 -9.59 -4.79 0.99
C ASN A 28 -8.25 -5.30 1.55
N VAL A 29 -8.18 -5.57 2.85
CA VAL A 29 -6.97 -6.06 3.53
C VAL A 29 -6.48 -7.40 2.96
N ALA A 30 -7.40 -8.34 2.73
CA ALA A 30 -7.06 -9.63 2.11
C ALA A 30 -6.54 -9.46 0.68
N THR A 31 -7.14 -8.54 -0.08
CA THR A 31 -6.72 -8.21 -1.45
C THR A 31 -5.34 -7.57 -1.47
N TRP A 32 -5.10 -6.61 -0.57
CA TRP A 32 -3.80 -5.98 -0.38
C TRP A 32 -2.71 -7.00 -0.05
N ALA A 33 -2.98 -7.91 0.90
CA ALA A 33 -2.01 -8.93 1.32
C ALA A 33 -1.62 -9.86 0.15
N LYS A 34 -2.60 -10.32 -0.64
CA LYS A 34 -2.35 -11.10 -1.86
C LYS A 34 -1.57 -10.30 -2.90
N SER A 35 -1.89 -9.02 -3.07
CA SER A 35 -1.14 -8.14 -3.98
C SER A 35 0.32 -8.00 -3.55
N MET A 36 0.58 -7.80 -2.25
CA MET A 36 1.95 -7.69 -1.73
C MET A 36 2.77 -8.96 -1.95
N GLN A 37 2.18 -10.13 -1.72
CA GLN A 37 2.84 -11.41 -2.03
C GLN A 37 3.23 -11.49 -3.52
N ARG A 38 2.32 -11.09 -4.41
CA ARG A 38 2.60 -11.07 -5.85
C ARG A 38 3.72 -10.09 -6.22
N HIS A 39 3.74 -8.89 -5.62
CA HIS A 39 4.82 -7.92 -5.87
C HIS A 39 6.18 -8.44 -5.39
N GLU A 40 6.24 -9.11 -4.24
CA GLU A 40 7.45 -9.77 -3.76
C GLU A 40 7.97 -10.82 -4.75
N GLU A 41 7.08 -11.71 -5.23
CA GLU A 41 7.43 -12.73 -6.23
C GLU A 41 7.97 -12.10 -7.53
N LEU A 42 7.34 -11.00 -7.99
CA LEU A 42 7.78 -10.27 -9.17
C LEU A 42 9.15 -9.60 -8.96
N VAL A 43 9.39 -8.97 -7.80
CA VAL A 43 10.69 -8.37 -7.46
C VAL A 43 11.78 -9.43 -7.43
N VAL A 44 11.55 -10.57 -6.77
CA VAL A 44 12.52 -11.67 -6.70
C VAL A 44 12.85 -12.17 -8.11
N LYS A 45 11.82 -12.44 -8.93
CA LYS A 45 12.01 -12.88 -10.31
C LYS A 45 12.79 -11.85 -11.13
N ALA A 46 12.42 -10.58 -11.05
CA ALA A 46 13.05 -9.50 -11.79
C ALA A 46 14.54 -9.34 -11.44
N ILE A 47 14.91 -9.50 -10.16
CA ILE A 47 16.32 -9.51 -9.73
C ILE A 47 17.07 -10.70 -10.34
N GLN A 48 16.49 -11.90 -10.28
CA GLN A 48 17.12 -13.13 -10.80
C GLN A 48 17.45 -13.03 -12.29
N ILE A 49 16.54 -12.48 -13.09
CA ILE A 49 16.73 -12.34 -14.54
C ILE A 49 17.26 -10.97 -14.97
N LYS A 50 17.58 -10.08 -14.01
CA LYS A 50 18.04 -8.70 -14.24
C LYS A 50 17.08 -7.85 -15.08
N ASP A 51 15.77 -8.03 -14.89
CA ASP A 51 14.72 -7.25 -15.56
C ASP A 51 14.54 -5.88 -14.88
N ILE A 52 15.25 -4.88 -15.39
CA ILE A 52 15.26 -3.52 -14.84
C ILE A 52 13.92 -2.81 -15.03
N ASP A 53 13.21 -3.07 -16.13
CA ASP A 53 11.95 -2.41 -16.40
C ASP A 53 10.84 -2.94 -15.49
N GLU A 54 10.88 -4.24 -15.17
CA GLU A 54 10.01 -4.80 -14.14
C GLU A 54 10.32 -4.21 -12.77
N LEU A 55 11.59 -4.09 -12.38
CA LEU A 55 11.95 -3.43 -11.11
C LEU A 55 11.43 -1.98 -11.04
N ARG A 56 11.52 -1.21 -12.12
CA ARG A 56 10.94 0.14 -12.18
C ARG A 56 9.43 0.14 -11.99
N ARG A 57 8.70 -0.77 -12.63
CA ARG A 57 7.25 -0.94 -12.43
C ARG A 57 6.94 -1.30 -10.99
N GLN A 58 7.66 -2.27 -10.42
CA GLN A 58 7.47 -2.70 -9.04
C GLN A 58 7.74 -1.57 -8.04
N ALA A 59 8.76 -0.74 -8.25
CA ALA A 59 9.03 0.41 -7.38
C ALA A 59 7.84 1.38 -7.28
N VAL A 60 7.20 1.70 -8.41
CA VAL A 60 6.03 2.59 -8.44
C VAL A 60 4.83 1.95 -7.76
N GLU A 61 4.51 0.70 -8.11
CA GLU A 61 3.39 -0.03 -7.51
C GLU A 61 3.55 -0.19 -6.00
N LEU A 62 4.74 -0.56 -5.53
CA LEU A 62 5.00 -0.77 -4.10
C LEU A 62 4.87 0.51 -3.28
N ARG A 63 5.25 1.68 -3.82
CA ARG A 63 5.00 2.98 -3.16
C ARG A 63 3.50 3.27 -3.02
N THR A 64 2.70 2.90 -4.03
CA THR A 64 1.25 2.99 -3.91
C THR A 64 0.75 2.05 -2.81
N ARG A 65 1.22 0.80 -2.78
CA ARG A 65 0.82 -0.18 -1.76
C ARG A 65 1.24 0.21 -0.34
N SER A 66 2.36 0.92 -0.16
CA SER A 66 2.80 1.37 1.17
C SER A 66 1.88 2.44 1.77
N ALA A 67 1.21 3.23 0.93
CA ALA A 67 0.24 4.23 1.34
C ALA A 67 -1.14 3.62 1.68
N GLU A 68 -1.52 2.49 1.11
CA GLU A 68 -2.86 1.91 1.28
C GLU A 68 -3.27 1.60 2.73
N PRO A 69 -2.40 1.06 3.61
CA PRO A 69 -2.75 0.86 5.01
C PRO A 69 -3.12 2.14 5.76
N SER A 70 -2.73 3.32 5.26
CA SER A 70 -3.18 4.59 5.86
C SER A 70 -4.70 4.78 5.75
N ASN A 71 -5.35 4.16 4.76
CA ASN A 71 -6.79 4.21 4.53
C ASN A 71 -7.57 3.11 5.28
N TRP A 72 -6.89 2.20 5.97
CA TRP A 72 -7.57 1.21 6.83
C TRP A 72 -8.20 1.89 8.06
N PRO A 73 -9.18 1.26 8.72
CA PRO A 73 -9.83 1.85 9.89
C PRO A 73 -8.83 2.32 10.95
N ASN A 74 -9.13 3.44 11.61
CA ASN A 74 -8.25 4.11 12.57
C ASN A 74 -8.51 3.69 14.03
N GLU A 75 -9.16 2.54 14.27
CA GLU A 75 -9.37 2.03 15.63
C GLU A 75 -8.08 1.38 16.16
N ASP A 76 -7.87 1.37 17.49
CA ASP A 76 -6.64 0.89 18.13
C ASP A 76 -6.19 -0.51 17.68
N ARG A 77 -7.16 -1.41 17.43
CA ARG A 77 -6.88 -2.78 16.96
C ARG A 77 -6.18 -2.82 15.59
N TRP A 78 -6.33 -1.78 14.77
CA TRP A 78 -5.75 -1.67 13.42
C TRP A 78 -4.38 -1.00 13.42
N THR A 79 -4.05 -0.20 14.44
CA THR A 79 -2.80 0.58 14.51
C THR A 79 -1.58 -0.29 14.25
N PHE A 80 -1.53 -1.46 14.87
CA PHE A 80 -0.43 -2.41 14.69
C PHE A 80 -0.31 -2.89 13.24
N ALA A 81 -1.43 -3.27 12.60
CA ALA A 81 -1.43 -3.70 11.20
C ALA A 81 -1.02 -2.56 10.26
N ARG A 82 -1.56 -1.35 10.46
CA ARG A 82 -1.25 -0.18 9.63
C ARG A 82 0.23 0.16 9.64
N ILE A 83 0.84 0.26 10.83
CA ILE A 83 2.27 0.58 10.97
C ILE A 83 3.13 -0.46 10.25
N TYR A 84 3.02 -1.73 10.64
CA TYR A 84 3.95 -2.74 10.14
C TYR A 84 3.73 -3.10 8.67
N CYS A 85 2.48 -3.02 8.18
CA CYS A 85 2.19 -3.28 6.77
C CYS A 85 2.61 -2.11 5.86
N THR A 86 2.46 -0.86 6.31
CA THR A 86 3.06 0.30 5.62
C THR A 86 4.59 0.18 5.61
N THR A 87 5.23 -0.09 6.75
CA THR A 87 6.68 -0.24 6.82
C THR A 87 7.16 -1.38 5.92
N MET A 88 6.55 -2.56 5.99
CA MET A 88 6.93 -3.68 5.15
C MET A 88 6.87 -3.33 3.65
N ALA A 89 5.76 -2.76 3.17
CA ALA A 89 5.64 -2.38 1.76
C ALA A 89 6.62 -1.26 1.36
N GLN A 90 6.84 -0.28 2.24
CA GLN A 90 7.79 0.81 2.01
C GLN A 90 9.23 0.29 1.91
N GLU A 91 9.64 -0.61 2.79
CA GLU A 91 11.01 -1.14 2.77
C GLU A 91 11.26 -2.05 1.56
N LEU A 92 10.24 -2.75 1.06
CA LEU A 92 10.34 -3.46 -0.21
C LEU A 92 10.49 -2.48 -1.39
N ALA A 93 9.77 -1.36 -1.38
CA ALA A 93 9.94 -0.30 -2.38
C ALA A 93 11.35 0.31 -2.33
N ASN A 94 11.85 0.64 -1.12
CA ASN A 94 13.19 1.18 -0.91
C ASN A 94 14.27 0.21 -1.41
N PHE A 95 14.12 -1.08 -1.11
CA PHE A 95 15.01 -2.13 -1.61
C PHE A 95 15.10 -2.11 -3.14
N VAL A 96 13.96 -2.05 -3.83
CA VAL A 96 13.92 -2.01 -5.29
C VAL A 96 14.58 -0.74 -5.83
N ASP A 97 14.27 0.42 -5.24
CA ASP A 97 14.88 1.70 -5.62
C ASP A 97 16.40 1.69 -5.45
N ASP A 98 16.89 1.08 -4.38
CA ASP A 98 18.32 0.95 -4.09
C ASP A 98 19.03 0.02 -5.07
N LYS A 99 18.41 -1.11 -5.43
CA LYS A 99 18.92 -2.01 -6.49
C LYS A 99 18.96 -1.29 -7.85
N LEU A 100 17.97 -0.45 -8.16
CA LEU A 100 17.93 0.32 -9.40
C LEU A 100 19.08 1.33 -9.52
N LYS A 101 19.68 1.79 -8.41
CA LYS A 101 20.84 2.70 -8.43
C LYS A 101 22.09 2.03 -9.02
N ARG A 102 22.23 0.70 -8.92
CA ARG A 102 23.37 -0.08 -9.46
C ARG A 102 24.75 0.46 -9.06
N THR A 103 24.87 0.95 -7.83
CA THR A 103 26.14 1.40 -7.23
C THR A 103 26.47 0.56 -6.00
N ALA A 104 27.73 0.49 -5.60
CA ALA A 104 28.12 -0.20 -4.36
C ALA A 104 27.37 0.34 -3.13
N ARG A 105 27.18 1.66 -3.06
CA ARG A 105 26.37 2.29 -2.00
C ARG A 105 24.89 1.89 -2.09
N GLY A 106 24.35 1.78 -3.30
CA GLY A 106 23.00 1.28 -3.54
C GLY A 106 22.82 -0.17 -3.08
N GLU A 107 23.78 -1.05 -3.35
CA GLU A 107 23.71 -2.44 -2.88
C GLU A 107 23.69 -2.54 -1.35
N VAL A 108 24.52 -1.76 -0.65
CA VAL A 108 24.52 -1.70 0.82
C VAL A 108 23.18 -1.17 1.36
N ALA A 109 22.62 -0.13 0.73
CA ALA A 109 21.32 0.40 1.11
C ALA A 109 20.19 -0.61 0.85
N ALA A 110 20.25 -1.33 -0.27
CA ALA A 110 19.31 -2.40 -0.60
C ALA A 110 19.34 -3.49 0.47
N ASP A 111 20.52 -3.93 0.91
CA ASP A 111 20.63 -4.96 1.95
C ASP A 111 20.02 -4.50 3.29
N ALA A 112 20.18 -3.21 3.64
CA ALA A 112 19.56 -2.62 4.83
C ALA A 112 18.02 -2.57 4.70
N SER A 113 17.51 -2.09 3.57
CA SER A 113 16.07 -2.05 3.26
C SER A 113 15.47 -3.46 3.25
N PHE A 114 16.16 -4.45 2.66
CA PHE A 114 15.72 -5.84 2.67
C PHE A 114 15.68 -6.43 4.08
N LYS A 115 16.67 -6.11 4.91
CA LYS A 115 16.64 -6.51 6.32
C LYS A 115 15.42 -5.92 7.03
N ALA A 116 15.16 -4.61 6.89
CA ALA A 116 14.04 -3.95 7.51
C ALA A 116 12.68 -4.52 7.03
N TYR A 117 12.56 -4.82 5.73
CA TYR A 117 11.42 -5.53 5.16
C TYR A 117 11.19 -6.89 5.86
N ARG A 118 12.23 -7.72 6.01
CA ARG A 118 12.12 -9.02 6.69
C ARG A 118 11.78 -8.90 8.17
N ASP A 119 12.26 -7.85 8.84
CA ASP A 119 11.95 -7.62 10.26
C ASP A 119 10.49 -7.15 10.44
N ALA A 120 9.95 -6.35 9.51
CA ALA A 120 8.58 -5.86 9.52
C ALA A 120 7.55 -6.93 9.11
N GLY A 121 7.90 -7.82 8.17
CA GLY A 121 6.99 -8.81 7.59
C GLY A 121 6.24 -9.68 8.60
N PRO A 122 6.91 -10.35 9.56
CA PRO A 122 6.24 -11.14 10.59
C PRO A 122 5.26 -10.33 11.44
N ASN A 123 5.55 -9.06 11.70
CA ASN A 123 4.67 -8.18 12.47
C ASN A 123 3.47 -7.72 11.62
N CYS A 124 3.67 -7.39 10.33
CA CYS A 124 2.54 -7.14 9.43
C CYS A 124 1.62 -8.37 9.38
N LYS A 125 2.16 -9.58 9.19
CA LYS A 125 1.38 -10.83 9.19
C LYS A 125 0.57 -11.02 10.48
N LYS A 126 1.18 -10.81 11.64
CA LYS A 126 0.48 -10.85 12.95
C LYS A 126 -0.62 -9.78 13.05
N GLY A 127 -0.38 -8.58 12.51
CA GLY A 127 -1.37 -7.51 12.45
C GLY A 127 -2.57 -7.90 11.59
N LEU A 128 -2.31 -8.38 10.37
CA LEU A 128 -3.35 -8.85 9.45
C LEU A 128 -4.22 -9.94 10.08
N GLN A 129 -3.62 -10.93 10.76
CA GLN A 129 -4.35 -12.01 11.43
C GLN A 129 -5.30 -11.54 12.54
N LYS A 130 -5.09 -10.35 13.13
CA LYS A 130 -5.96 -9.81 14.18
C LYS A 130 -7.15 -9.02 13.63
N VAL A 131 -7.05 -8.52 12.40
CA VAL A 131 -8.02 -7.60 11.81
C VAL A 131 -8.85 -8.24 10.70
N MET A 132 -8.38 -9.35 10.14
CA MET A 132 -9.12 -10.24 9.25
C MET A 132 -10.06 -11.12 10.06
#